data_AF-A0A8J8G449-F1
#
_entry.id   AF-A0A8J8G449-F1
#
_cell.length_a   1.000
_cell.length_b   1.000
_cell.length_c   1.000
_cell.angle_alpha   90.00
_cell.angle_beta   90.00
_cell.angle_gamma   90.00
#
_symmetry.space_group_name_H-M   'P 1'
#
loop_
_entity.id
_entity.type
_entity.pdbx_description
1 polymer ?
#
loop_
_entity_poly.entity_id
_entity_poly.type
_entity_poly.pdbx_seq_one_letter_code
_entity_poly.pdbx_strand_id
1 'polypeptide(L)'
;MDINKIKQAQSNLKIYFDDGLIKKQKFDKLVYDTYMKNHTESIEVAQKLLDDDVSDLWVIVSSYYSMFYIANAYLVSIGLKIGHKIAHKVTADSLIVYLKEHIEDNLIENYELLAGDALSISENLVESFEFERVKRSKIQYETTDNIKKYKAETSIRRAKLFALEIEKLFEE
;
A
#
# COMPACT_ATOMS: atom_id res chain seq x y z
N MET A 1 12.19 -5.92 10.36
CA MET A 1 12.73 -5.05 9.29
C MET A 1 14.26 -4.84 9.39
N ASP A 2 14.97 -4.90 8.25
CA ASP A 2 16.45 -4.78 8.15
C ASP A 2 16.97 -3.33 8.36
N ILE A 3 18.05 -3.17 9.14
CA ILE A 3 18.76 -1.90 9.37
C ILE A 3 19.19 -1.23 8.05
N ASN A 4 19.65 -2.01 7.08
CA ASN A 4 20.07 -1.47 5.79
C ASN A 4 18.90 -0.83 5.04
N LYS A 5 17.71 -1.44 5.14
CA LYS A 5 16.49 -0.94 4.51
C LYS A 5 16.03 0.39 5.12
N ILE A 6 16.13 0.52 6.43
CA ILE A 6 15.81 1.77 7.13
C ILE A 6 16.76 2.89 6.69
N LYS A 7 18.06 2.62 6.65
CA LYS A 7 19.06 3.60 6.18
C LYS A 7 18.80 4.00 4.72
N GLN A 8 18.41 3.05 3.88
CA GLN A 8 18.05 3.32 2.49
C GLN A 8 16.80 4.21 2.41
N ALA A 9 15.74 3.91 3.15
CA ALA A 9 14.53 4.74 3.18
C ALA A 9 14.83 6.17 3.65
N GLN A 10 15.64 6.33 4.71
CA GLN A 10 16.09 7.63 5.20
C GLN A 10 16.89 8.41 4.14
N SER A 11 17.80 7.74 3.43
CA SER A 11 18.57 8.33 2.34
C SER A 11 17.65 8.78 1.19
N ASN A 12 16.69 7.93 0.81
CA ASN A 12 15.72 8.21 -0.24
C ASN A 12 14.83 9.40 0.10
N LEU A 13 14.37 9.52 1.35
CA LEU A 13 13.52 10.63 1.79
C LEU A 13 14.17 11.98 1.54
N LYS A 14 15.47 12.10 1.81
CA LYS A 14 16.21 13.34 1.55
C LYS A 14 16.14 13.73 0.06
N ILE A 15 16.39 12.76 -0.82
CA ILE A 15 16.29 12.94 -2.28
C ILE A 15 14.85 13.32 -2.67
N TYR A 16 13.84 12.67 -2.07
CA TYR A 16 12.44 12.97 -2.36
C TYR A 16 12.01 14.38 -1.96
N PHE A 17 12.57 14.93 -0.89
CA PHE A 17 12.37 16.35 -0.55
C PHE A 17 13.06 17.27 -1.56
N ASP A 18 14.32 16.97 -1.92
CA ASP A 18 15.11 17.77 -2.86
C ASP A 18 14.45 17.80 -4.27
N ASP A 19 13.89 16.66 -4.71
CA ASP A 19 13.17 16.52 -5.98
C ASP A 19 11.71 17.00 -5.93
N GLY A 20 11.22 17.43 -4.75
CA GLY A 20 9.85 17.88 -4.56
C GLY A 20 8.78 16.79 -4.69
N LEU A 21 9.18 15.52 -4.56
CA LEU A 21 8.30 14.35 -4.49
C LEU A 21 7.62 14.22 -3.12
N ILE A 22 8.22 14.79 -2.07
CA ILE A 22 7.58 15.04 -0.79
C ILE A 22 7.63 16.54 -0.52
N LYS A 23 6.52 17.12 -0.07
CA LYS A 23 6.46 18.53 0.33
C LYS A 23 5.93 18.63 1.75
N LYS A 24 6.51 19.53 2.53
CA LYS A 24 5.89 19.96 3.79
C LYS A 24 4.64 20.77 3.46
N GLN A 25 3.52 20.40 4.03
CA GLN A 25 2.24 21.10 3.88
C GLN A 25 1.62 21.28 5.26
N LYS A 26 0.90 22.38 5.48
CA LYS A 26 -0.03 22.45 6.60
C LYS A 26 -1.11 21.38 6.41
N PHE A 27 -1.66 20.89 7.52
CA PHE A 27 -2.78 19.96 7.47
C PHE A 27 -3.88 20.47 6.54
N ASP A 28 -4.29 19.62 5.61
CA ASP A 28 -5.29 19.90 4.60
C ASP A 28 -6.45 18.93 4.79
N LYS A 29 -7.49 19.41 5.47
CA LYS A 29 -8.64 18.60 5.85
C LYS A 29 -9.32 17.96 4.64
N LEU A 30 -9.40 18.65 3.51
CA LEU A 30 -10.04 18.11 2.30
C LEU A 30 -9.26 16.92 1.74
N VAL A 31 -7.94 17.04 1.68
CA VAL A 31 -7.06 15.95 1.21
C VAL A 31 -7.11 14.77 2.18
N TYR A 32 -7.02 15.04 3.49
CA TYR A 32 -7.16 14.02 4.52
C TYR A 32 -8.50 13.27 4.43
N ASP A 33 -9.62 14.00 4.43
CA ASP A 33 -10.96 13.42 4.35
C ASP A 33 -11.14 12.59 3.07
N THR A 34 -10.53 13.02 1.96
CA THR A 34 -10.54 12.26 0.69
C THR A 34 -9.80 10.93 0.82
N TYR A 35 -8.62 10.94 1.45
CA TYR A 35 -7.87 9.70 1.69
C TYR A 35 -8.61 8.76 2.64
N MET A 36 -9.18 9.28 3.73
CA MET A 36 -9.98 8.48 4.66
C MET A 36 -11.19 7.86 3.97
N LYS A 37 -11.93 8.65 3.19
CA LYS A 37 -13.05 8.15 2.40
C LYS A 37 -12.63 7.03 1.45
N ASN A 38 -11.58 7.26 0.65
CA ASN A 38 -11.13 6.27 -0.32
C ASN A 38 -10.59 5.00 0.35
N HIS A 39 -9.97 5.14 1.53
CA HIS A 39 -9.57 4.00 2.36
C HIS A 39 -10.77 3.14 2.74
N THR A 40 -11.83 3.75 3.29
CA THR A 40 -13.07 3.07 3.69
C THR A 40 -13.75 2.40 2.51
N GLU A 41 -13.97 3.13 1.42
CA GLU A 41 -14.59 2.59 0.20
C GLU A 41 -13.79 1.40 -0.34
N SER A 42 -12.46 1.45 -0.29
CA SER A 42 -11.61 0.36 -0.77
C SER A 42 -11.73 -0.91 0.09
N ILE A 43 -11.86 -0.79 1.42
CA ILE A 43 -12.16 -1.95 2.30
C ILE A 43 -13.53 -2.53 1.98
N GLU A 44 -14.54 -1.68 1.85
CA GLU A 44 -15.91 -2.12 1.57
C GLU A 44 -16.00 -2.85 0.23
N VAL A 45 -15.35 -2.33 -0.81
CA VAL A 45 -15.24 -2.99 -2.12
C VAL A 45 -14.50 -4.31 -2.01
N ALA A 46 -13.34 -4.35 -1.33
CA ALA A 46 -12.59 -5.59 -1.12
C ALA A 46 -13.44 -6.64 -0.40
N GLN A 47 -14.20 -6.25 0.62
CA GLN A 47 -15.04 -7.15 1.39
C GLN A 47 -16.18 -7.70 0.54
N LYS A 48 -16.86 -6.82 -0.22
CA LYS A 48 -17.95 -7.22 -1.10
C LYS A 48 -17.48 -8.20 -2.18
N LEU A 49 -16.34 -7.91 -2.81
CA LEU A 49 -15.76 -8.80 -3.83
C LEU A 49 -15.41 -10.18 -3.28
N LEU A 50 -14.99 -10.25 -2.01
CA LEU A 50 -14.66 -11.49 -1.33
C LEU A 50 -15.93 -12.26 -0.93
N ASP A 51 -16.92 -11.59 -0.34
CA ASP A 51 -18.16 -12.20 0.14
C ASP A 51 -19.00 -12.76 -1.01
N ASP A 52 -19.05 -12.02 -2.12
CA ASP A 52 -19.79 -12.39 -3.32
C ASP A 52 -19.00 -13.36 -4.23
N ASP A 53 -17.79 -13.79 -3.83
CA ASP A 53 -16.86 -14.67 -4.59
C ASP A 53 -16.59 -14.17 -6.02
N VAL A 54 -16.53 -12.84 -6.21
CA VAL A 54 -16.48 -12.20 -7.53
C VAL A 54 -15.08 -12.20 -8.11
N SER A 55 -14.08 -11.81 -7.32
CA SER A 55 -12.70 -11.70 -7.83
C SER A 55 -11.65 -11.59 -6.73
N ASP A 56 -10.94 -12.68 -6.45
CA ASP A 56 -9.77 -12.71 -5.56
C ASP A 56 -8.72 -11.65 -5.94
N LEU A 57 -8.52 -11.45 -7.24
CA LEU A 57 -7.58 -10.49 -7.78
C LEU A 57 -7.92 -9.07 -7.32
N TRP A 58 -9.17 -8.66 -7.50
CA TRP A 58 -9.61 -7.31 -7.14
C TRP A 58 -9.75 -7.14 -5.62
N VAL A 59 -9.93 -8.21 -4.85
CA VAL A 59 -9.79 -8.17 -3.39
C VAL A 59 -8.36 -7.76 -3.00
N ILE A 60 -7.34 -8.37 -3.60
CA ILE A 60 -5.93 -8.04 -3.33
C ILE A 60 -5.63 -6.58 -3.69
N VAL A 61 -6.04 -6.15 -4.89
CA VAL A 61 -5.81 -4.79 -5.37
C VAL A 61 -6.52 -3.75 -4.48
N SER A 62 -7.79 -3.96 -4.16
CA SER A 62 -8.57 -3.04 -3.32
C SER A 62 -8.03 -2.99 -1.89
N SER A 63 -7.58 -4.13 -1.34
CA SER A 63 -6.92 -4.21 -0.03
C SER A 63 -5.64 -3.38 0.01
N TYR A 64 -4.82 -3.46 -1.04
CA TYR A 64 -3.62 -2.62 -1.15
C TYR A 64 -3.95 -1.13 -1.20
N TYR A 65 -4.87 -0.72 -2.08
CA TYR A 65 -5.22 0.69 -2.22
C TYR A 65 -5.82 1.27 -0.93
N SER A 66 -6.59 0.46 -0.20
CA SER A 66 -7.04 0.83 1.14
C SER A 66 -5.86 1.19 2.06
N MET A 67 -4.82 0.35 2.13
CA MET A 67 -3.64 0.63 2.94
C MET A 67 -2.88 1.86 2.44
N PHE A 68 -2.74 2.00 1.12
CA PHE A 68 -2.09 3.17 0.50
C PHE A 68 -2.80 4.47 0.86
N TYR A 69 -4.14 4.48 0.85
CA TYR A 69 -4.90 5.68 1.18
C TYR A 69 -4.77 6.06 2.66
N ILE A 70 -4.91 5.11 3.59
CA ILE A 70 -4.78 5.45 5.02
C ILE A 70 -3.34 5.82 5.42
N ALA A 71 -2.35 5.19 4.78
CA ALA A 71 -0.95 5.60 4.85
C ALA A 71 -0.76 7.06 4.44
N ASN A 72 -1.36 7.48 3.33
CA ASN A 72 -1.27 8.87 2.88
C ASN A 72 -2.12 9.83 3.74
N ALA A 73 -3.24 9.39 4.31
CA ALA A 73 -3.99 10.16 5.30
C ALA A 73 -3.10 10.49 6.50
N TYR A 74 -2.34 9.49 7.00
CA TYR A 74 -1.37 9.70 8.07
C TYR A 74 -0.23 10.63 7.69
N LEU A 75 0.37 10.46 6.51
CA LEU A 75 1.42 11.38 6.07
C LEU A 75 0.91 12.83 6.00
N VAL A 76 -0.34 13.04 5.57
CA VAL A 76 -0.98 14.36 5.58
C VAL A 76 -1.22 14.88 7.00
N SER A 77 -1.64 14.03 7.95
CA SER A 77 -1.86 14.45 9.34
C SER A 77 -0.58 14.95 10.01
N ILE A 78 0.57 14.36 9.68
CA ILE A 78 1.89 14.82 10.15
C ILE A 78 2.53 15.91 9.26
N GLY A 79 1.78 16.49 8.31
CA GLY A 79 2.20 17.64 7.52
C GLY A 79 3.07 17.33 6.30
N LEU A 80 2.96 16.11 5.75
CA LEU A 80 3.65 15.66 4.54
C LEU A 80 2.67 15.42 3.40
N LYS A 81 2.98 15.98 2.23
CA LYS A 81 2.27 15.72 0.98
C LYS A 81 3.14 14.93 0.02
N ILE A 82 2.67 13.74 -0.35
CA ILE A 82 3.31 12.90 -1.38
C ILE A 82 2.86 13.35 -2.77
N GLY A 83 3.81 13.52 -3.68
CA GLY A 83 3.56 13.82 -5.09
C GLY A 83 3.08 12.60 -5.89
N HIS A 84 2.67 12.82 -7.13
CA HIS A 84 2.10 11.74 -7.96
C HIS A 84 3.13 10.83 -8.63
N LYS A 85 4.36 11.30 -8.83
CA LYS A 85 5.42 10.50 -9.45
C LYS A 85 5.92 9.46 -8.45
N ILE A 86 6.00 8.20 -8.86
CA ILE A 86 6.45 7.05 -8.04
C ILE A 86 5.81 7.01 -6.64
N ALA A 87 4.55 7.47 -6.53
CA ALA A 87 3.88 7.73 -5.26
C ALA A 87 3.89 6.51 -4.33
N HIS A 88 3.67 5.31 -4.85
CA HIS A 88 3.68 4.07 -4.07
C HIS A 88 5.02 3.81 -3.39
N LYS A 89 6.14 4.04 -4.08
CA LYS A 89 7.48 3.87 -3.52
C LYS A 89 7.81 4.96 -2.50
N VAL A 90 7.46 6.21 -2.81
CA VAL A 90 7.68 7.35 -1.90
C VAL A 90 6.86 7.18 -0.62
N THR A 91 5.60 6.75 -0.72
CA THR A 91 4.77 6.40 0.44
C THR A 91 5.43 5.28 1.24
N ALA A 92 5.84 4.16 0.60
CA ALA A 92 6.47 3.04 1.31
C ALA A 92 7.70 3.45 2.14
N ASP A 93 8.64 4.19 1.53
CA ASP A 93 9.83 4.68 2.23
C ASP A 93 9.47 5.67 3.34
N SER A 94 8.46 6.50 3.12
CA SER A 94 7.96 7.43 4.16
C SER A 94 7.39 6.67 5.35
N LEU A 95 6.65 5.57 5.12
CA LEU A 95 6.12 4.76 6.22
C LEU A 95 7.23 4.10 7.04
N ILE A 96 8.28 3.59 6.38
CA ILE A 96 9.45 3.02 7.05
C ILE A 96 10.10 4.04 7.99
N VAL A 97 10.15 5.31 7.61
CA VAL A 97 10.81 6.35 8.41
C VAL A 97 9.88 6.89 9.50
N TYR A 98 8.61 7.15 9.18
CA TYR A 98 7.72 7.89 10.07
C TYR A 98 6.82 7.01 10.94
N LEU A 99 6.52 5.76 10.56
CA LEU A 99 5.65 4.90 11.36
C LEU A 99 6.36 3.76 12.08
N LYS A 100 7.59 3.43 11.72
CA LYS A 100 8.29 2.28 12.29
C LYS A 100 8.36 2.32 13.82
N GLU A 101 8.49 3.51 14.41
CA GLU A 101 8.55 3.64 15.87
C GLU A 101 7.17 3.48 16.54
N HIS A 102 6.09 3.48 15.76
CA HIS A 102 4.70 3.47 16.22
C HIS A 102 3.93 2.19 15.88
N ILE A 103 4.36 1.42 14.87
CA ILE A 103 3.68 0.18 14.46
C ILE A 103 4.66 -1.00 14.32
N GLU A 104 4.15 -2.22 14.44
CA GLU A 104 4.96 -3.43 14.29
C GLU A 104 5.61 -3.55 12.89
N ASP A 105 6.87 -3.99 12.85
CA ASP A 105 7.64 -4.20 11.61
C ASP A 105 6.89 -5.09 10.60
N ASN A 106 6.16 -6.10 11.07
CA ASN A 106 5.39 -7.02 10.24
C ASN A 106 4.28 -6.31 9.44
N LEU A 107 3.74 -5.19 9.91
CA LEU A 107 2.67 -4.42 9.24
C LEU A 107 3.23 -3.63 8.06
N ILE A 108 4.43 -3.07 8.23
CA ILE A 108 5.17 -2.41 7.16
C ILE A 108 5.58 -3.43 6.09
N GLU A 109 6.10 -4.59 6.51
CA GLU A 109 6.46 -5.67 5.59
C GLU A 109 5.23 -6.22 4.85
N ASN A 110 4.08 -6.36 5.52
CA ASN A 110 2.82 -6.73 4.89
C ASN A 110 2.35 -5.69 3.86
N TYR A 111 2.47 -4.40 4.16
CA TYR A 111 2.15 -3.32 3.23
C TYR A 111 2.97 -3.42 1.94
N GLU A 112 4.29 -3.60 2.07
CA GLU A 112 5.17 -3.72 0.90
C GLU A 112 4.91 -4.98 0.08
N LEU A 113 4.60 -6.10 0.75
CA LEU A 113 4.20 -7.34 0.08
C LEU A 113 2.92 -7.15 -0.74
N LEU A 114 1.88 -6.55 -0.14
CA LEU A 114 0.62 -6.26 -0.82
C LEU A 114 0.81 -5.24 -1.95
N ALA A 115 1.71 -4.27 -1.78
CA ALA A 115 2.08 -3.34 -2.84
C ALA A 115 2.71 -4.08 -4.03
N GLY A 116 3.66 -4.99 -3.77
CA GLY A 116 4.28 -5.80 -4.82
C GLY A 116 3.27 -6.65 -5.57
N ASP A 117 2.38 -7.34 -4.84
CA ASP A 117 1.32 -8.14 -5.45
C ASP A 117 0.37 -7.26 -6.28
N ALA A 118 -0.17 -6.18 -5.72
CA ALA A 118 -1.13 -5.31 -6.41
C ALA A 118 -0.53 -4.55 -7.61
N LEU A 119 0.68 -4.00 -7.48
CA LEU A 119 1.33 -3.27 -8.57
C LEU A 119 1.73 -4.21 -9.70
N SER A 120 2.16 -5.44 -9.40
CA SER A 120 2.40 -6.45 -10.43
C SER A 120 1.14 -6.83 -11.22
N ILE A 121 -0.04 -6.65 -10.62
CA ILE A 121 -1.33 -6.87 -11.27
C ILE A 121 -1.71 -5.65 -12.14
N SER A 122 -1.44 -4.43 -11.66
CA SER A 122 -1.90 -3.18 -12.30
C SER A 122 -0.95 -2.64 -13.37
N GLU A 123 0.37 -2.79 -13.22
CA GLU A 123 1.39 -2.29 -14.15
C GLU A 123 1.53 -3.24 -15.36
N ASN A 124 0.46 -3.25 -16.17
CA ASN A 124 0.29 -4.03 -17.40
C ASN A 124 0.40 -3.15 -18.66
N LEU A 125 1.40 -2.27 -18.75
CA LEU A 125 1.69 -1.54 -19.99
C LEU A 125 3.14 -1.71 -20.46
N VAL A 126 3.29 -2.67 -21.37
CA VAL A 126 4.17 -2.65 -22.55
C VAL A 126 5.66 -3.00 -22.38
N GLU A 127 6.32 -2.80 -21.24
CA GLU A 127 7.80 -2.90 -21.25
C GLU A 127 8.45 -4.28 -21.08
N SER A 128 7.71 -5.39 -20.91
CA SER A 128 8.35 -6.71 -21.04
C SER A 128 7.39 -7.88 -21.29
N PHE A 129 6.79 -7.93 -22.48
CA PHE A 129 5.92 -9.04 -22.88
C PHE A 129 6.52 -10.45 -22.63
N GLU A 130 7.83 -10.64 -22.77
CA GLU A 130 8.51 -11.91 -22.46
C GLU A 130 8.76 -12.16 -20.96
N PHE A 131 9.13 -11.14 -20.19
CA PHE A 131 9.33 -11.27 -18.73
C PHE A 131 7.99 -11.48 -18.01
N GLU A 132 6.96 -10.77 -18.49
CA GLU A 132 5.59 -10.91 -18.01
C GLU A 132 4.96 -12.23 -18.44
N ARG A 133 5.31 -12.82 -19.60
CA ARG A 133 4.88 -14.17 -19.96
C ARG A 133 5.42 -15.23 -18.99
N VAL A 134 6.67 -15.12 -18.56
CA VAL A 134 7.29 -16.06 -17.60
C VAL A 134 6.71 -15.87 -16.19
N LYS A 135 6.47 -14.64 -15.74
CA LYS A 135 5.79 -14.35 -14.46
C LYS A 135 4.32 -14.78 -14.46
N ARG A 136 3.59 -14.51 -15.54
CA ARG A 136 2.19 -14.93 -15.70
C ARG A 136 2.08 -16.44 -15.83
N SER A 137 3.05 -17.11 -16.46
CA SER A 137 3.15 -18.58 -16.40
C SER A 137 3.22 -19.08 -14.96
N LYS A 138 3.98 -18.39 -14.10
CA LYS A 138 4.15 -18.73 -12.70
C LYS A 138 2.88 -18.51 -11.86
N ILE A 139 2.26 -17.34 -11.98
CA ILE A 139 1.06 -17.02 -11.18
C ILE A 139 -0.21 -17.69 -11.72
N GLN A 140 -0.35 -17.80 -13.05
CA GLN A 140 -1.56 -18.33 -13.68
C GLN A 140 -1.56 -19.87 -13.81
N TYR A 141 -0.41 -20.54 -13.83
CA TYR A 141 -0.33 -22.01 -13.91
C TYR A 141 0.20 -22.70 -12.62
N GLU A 142 0.94 -22.03 -11.72
CA GLU A 142 1.41 -22.66 -10.47
C GLU A 142 0.47 -22.41 -9.27
N THR A 143 -0.52 -21.52 -9.40
CA THR A 143 -1.39 -21.09 -8.29
C THR A 143 -2.82 -21.56 -8.51
N THR A 144 -3.24 -22.62 -7.82
CA THR A 144 -4.62 -23.10 -7.85
C THR A 144 -5.60 -22.03 -7.34
N ASP A 145 -6.87 -22.09 -7.74
CA ASP A 145 -7.87 -21.09 -7.32
C ASP A 145 -8.02 -20.99 -5.79
N ASN A 146 -7.82 -22.11 -5.07
CA ASN A 146 -7.74 -22.14 -3.61
C ASN A 146 -6.62 -21.25 -3.04
N ILE A 147 -5.45 -21.20 -3.71
CA ILE A 147 -4.34 -20.35 -3.26
C ILE A 147 -4.65 -18.87 -3.53
N LYS A 148 -5.35 -18.55 -4.63
CA LYS A 148 -5.78 -17.17 -4.92
C LYS A 148 -6.76 -16.66 -3.88
N LYS A 149 -7.77 -17.47 -3.54
CA LYS A 149 -8.74 -17.17 -2.49
C LYS A 149 -8.09 -16.96 -1.12
N TYR A 150 -7.19 -17.87 -0.72
CA TYR A 150 -6.42 -17.71 0.52
C TYR A 150 -5.59 -16.41 0.55
N LYS A 151 -4.98 -16.04 -0.59
CA LYS A 151 -4.25 -14.77 -0.71
C LYS A 151 -5.17 -13.56 -0.60
N ALA A 152 -6.35 -13.60 -1.23
CA ALA A 152 -7.35 -12.55 -1.13
C ALA A 152 -7.84 -12.35 0.32
N GLU A 153 -8.22 -13.42 1.00
CA GLU A 153 -8.61 -13.42 2.42
C GLU A 153 -7.49 -12.87 3.32
N THR A 154 -6.25 -13.28 3.06
CA THR A 154 -5.09 -12.80 3.81
C THR A 154 -4.84 -11.31 3.57
N SER A 155 -4.98 -10.85 2.33
CA SER A 155 -4.76 -9.44 1.96
C SER A 155 -5.77 -8.52 2.63
N ILE A 156 -7.07 -8.83 2.59
CA ILE A 156 -8.07 -7.99 3.25
C ILE A 156 -7.90 -7.98 4.77
N ARG A 157 -7.56 -9.13 5.37
CA ARG A 157 -7.28 -9.21 6.82
C ARG A 157 -6.10 -8.33 7.21
N ARG A 158 -5.02 -8.34 6.42
CA ARG A 158 -3.85 -7.47 6.62
C ARG A 158 -4.21 -6.00 6.45
N ALA A 159 -4.99 -5.65 5.44
CA ALA A 159 -5.42 -4.28 5.21
C ALA A 159 -6.26 -3.73 6.38
N LYS A 160 -7.19 -4.52 6.91
CA LYS A 160 -7.98 -4.15 8.09
C LYS A 160 -7.13 -3.98 9.36
N LEU A 161 -6.19 -4.90 9.60
CA LEU A 161 -5.30 -4.79 10.75
C LEU A 161 -4.38 -3.57 10.63
N PHE A 162 -3.82 -3.34 9.44
CA PHE A 162 -3.02 -2.16 9.18
C PHE A 162 -3.84 -0.89 9.42
N ALA A 163 -5.06 -0.80 8.89
CA ALA A 163 -5.93 0.34 9.10
C ALA A 163 -6.15 0.64 10.59
N LEU A 164 -6.53 -0.39 11.37
CA LEU A 164 -6.74 -0.27 12.81
C LEU A 164 -5.52 0.32 13.54
N GLU A 165 -4.32 -0.14 13.22
CA GLU A 165 -3.10 0.36 13.88
C GLU A 165 -2.75 1.80 13.47
N ILE A 166 -3.01 2.18 12.21
CA ILE A 166 -2.80 3.56 11.74
C ILE A 166 -3.82 4.51 12.37
N GLU A 167 -5.08 4.09 12.50
CA GLU A 167 -6.15 4.91 13.06
C GLU A 167 -5.88 5.33 14.50
N LYS A 168 -5.25 4.46 15.29
CA LYS A 168 -4.82 4.80 16.67
C LYS A 168 -3.88 6.00 16.71
N LEU A 169 -3.09 6.21 15.65
CA LEU A 169 -2.15 7.33 15.55
C LEU A 169 -2.84 8.68 15.26
N PHE A 170 -4.15 8.68 14.99
CA PHE A 170 -4.95 9.91 14.81
C PHE A 170 -5.62 10.38 16.10
N GLU A 171 -5.65 9.54 17.13
CA GLU A 171 -6.30 9.81 18.41
C GLU A 171 -5.32 10.34 19.48
N GLU A 172 -4.02 10.38 19.17
CA GLU A 172 -2.94 10.98 19.99
C GLU A 172 -2.74 12.49 19.69
#